data_AF-A0A9E6XYV8-F1
#
_entry.id   AF-A0A9E6XYV8-F1
#
_cell.length_a   1.000
_cell.length_b   1.000
_cell.length_c   1.000
_cell.angle_alpha   90.00
_cell.angle_beta   90.00
_cell.angle_gamma   90.00
#
_symmetry.space_group_name_H-M   'P 1'
#
loop_
_entity.id
_entity.type
_entity.pdbx_description
1 polymer ?
#
loop_
_entity_poly.entity_id
_entity_poly.type
_entity_poly.pdbx_seq_one_letter_code
_entity_poly.pdbx_strand_id
1 'polypeptide(L)' 'MPTTYESVSDLTEALKRAAAAHGEHEARTGEADPDWPEWYAEYMVRERAGEELPT' A
#
# COMPACT_ATOMS: atom_id res chain seq x y z
N MET A 1 13.67 5.90 -9.96
CA MET A 1 14.35 5.99 -8.65
C MET A 1 13.92 4.76 -7.86
N PRO A 2 14.81 4.05 -7.15
CA PRO A 2 14.39 2.93 -6.31
C PRO A 2 13.52 3.41 -5.14
N THR A 3 12.56 2.60 -4.72
CA THR A 3 11.81 2.82 -3.48
C THR A 3 12.57 2.18 -2.32
N THR A 4 12.97 2.99 -1.34
CA THR A 4 13.79 2.56 -0.21
C THR A 4 13.12 2.90 1.12
N TYR A 5 13.16 1.94 2.05
CA TYR A 5 12.79 2.12 3.44
C TYR A 5 14.04 2.10 4.30
N GLU A 6 14.10 2.95 5.33
CA GLU A 6 15.32 3.16 6.10
C GLU A 6 15.61 2.03 7.09
N SER A 7 14.57 1.27 7.46
CA SER A 7 14.68 0.16 8.40
C SER A 7 13.54 -0.84 8.22
N VAL A 8 13.66 -2.00 8.87
CA VAL A 8 12.56 -2.97 8.99
C VAL A 8 11.35 -2.34 9.68
N SER A 9 11.56 -1.45 10.65
CA SER A 9 10.45 -0.75 11.33
C SER A 9 9.72 0.18 10.37
N ASP A 10 10.46 0.96 9.57
CA ASP A 10 9.87 1.86 8.55
C ASP A 10 9.06 1.08 7.51
N LEU A 11 9.63 -0.02 7.00
CA LEU A 11 8.92 -0.93 6.08
C LEU A 11 7.67 -1.55 6.72
N THR A 12 7.76 -1.96 8.00
CA THR A 12 6.63 -2.56 8.72
C THR A 12 5.48 -1.57 8.88
N GLU A 13 5.78 -0.32 9.23
CA GLU A 13 4.75 0.71 9.34
C GLU A 13 4.12 1.06 7.99
N ALA A 14 4.90 1.04 6.90
CA ALA A 14 4.37 1.20 5.55
C ALA A 14 3.42 0.05 5.15
N LEU A 15 3.78 -1.21 5.45
CA LEU A 15 2.91 -2.37 5.21
C LEU A 15 1.60 -2.28 6.01
N LYS A 16 1.64 -1.81 7.26
CA LYS A 16 0.43 -1.61 8.07
C LYS A 16 -0.51 -0.56 7.49
N ARG A 17 0.04 0.55 6.96
CA ARG A 17 -0.76 1.59 6.30
C ARG A 17 -1.37 1.07 5.00
N ALA A 18 -0.59 0.34 4.19
CA ALA A 18 -1.09 -0.33 2.99
C ALA A 18 -2.25 -1.29 3.33
N ALA A 19 -2.11 -2.09 4.39
CA ALA A 19 -3.16 -3.01 4.83
C ALA A 19 -4.45 -2.31 5.27
N ALA A 20 -4.33 -1.21 6.04
CA ALA A 20 -5.50 -0.43 6.43
C ALA A 20 -6.21 0.18 5.22
N ALA A 21 -5.45 0.75 4.27
CA ALA A 21 -6.02 1.36 3.07
C ALA A 21 -6.62 0.32 2.10
N HIS A 22 -6.01 -0.87 1.99
CA HIS A 22 -6.53 -1.96 1.18
C HIS A 22 -7.84 -2.53 1.74
N GLY A 23 -7.98 -2.63 3.06
CA GLY A 23 -9.26 -2.98 3.67
C GLY A 23 -10.39 -2.01 3.31
N GLU A 24 -10.09 -0.72 3.19
CA GLU A 24 -11.06 0.28 2.70
C GLU A 24 -11.29 0.20 1.18
N HIS A 25 -10.32 -0.29 0.40
CA HIS A 25 -10.49 -0.60 -1.03
C HIS A 25 -11.46 -1.77 -1.23
N GLU A 26 -11.21 -2.91 -0.58
CA GLU A 26 -12.08 -4.09 -0.63
C GLU A 26 -13.49 -3.78 -0.11
N ALA A 27 -13.61 -2.95 0.93
CA ALA A 27 -14.92 -2.50 1.43
C ALA A 27 -15.69 -1.66 0.40
N ARG A 28 -15.00 -0.87 -0.43
CA ARG A 28 -15.60 -0.05 -1.48
C ARG A 28 -15.97 -0.85 -2.72
N THR A 29 -15.16 -1.84 -3.09
CA THR A 29 -15.43 -2.72 -4.24
C THR A 29 -16.44 -3.83 -3.89
N GLY A 30 -16.50 -4.22 -2.62
CA GLY A 30 -17.35 -5.32 -2.14
C GLY A 30 -16.80 -6.71 -2.43
N GLU A 31 -15.54 -6.79 -2.89
CA GLU A 31 -14.87 -8.04 -3.24
C GLU A 31 -13.44 -8.05 -2.70
N ALA A 32 -12.96 -9.25 -2.35
CA ALA A 32 -11.57 -9.45 -1.98
C ALA A 32 -10.69 -9.29 -3.22
N ASP A 33 -9.56 -8.61 -3.06
CA ASP A 33 -8.63 -8.35 -4.14
C ASP A 33 -7.61 -9.51 -4.25
N PRO A 34 -7.68 -10.33 -5.31
CA PRO A 34 -6.75 -11.44 -5.50
C PRO A 34 -5.32 -10.96 -5.79
N ASP A 35 -5.16 -9.73 -6.28
CA ASP A 35 -3.90 -9.12 -6.69
C ASP A 35 -3.40 -8.13 -5.63
N TRP A 36 -3.78 -8.33 -4.36
CA TRP A 36 -3.36 -7.54 -3.21
C TRP A 36 -1.84 -7.24 -3.15
N PRO A 37 -0.89 -8.11 -3.56
CA PRO A 37 0.52 -7.76 -3.51
C PRO A 37 0.88 -6.63 -4.47
N GLU A 38 0.25 -6.59 -5.64
CA GLU A 38 0.45 -5.53 -6.63
C GLU A 38 -0.11 -4.21 -6.11
N TRP A 39 -1.33 -4.24 -5.57
CA TRP A 39 -1.96 -3.08 -4.94
C TRP A 39 -1.10 -2.52 -3.79
N TYR A 40 -0.58 -3.39 -2.92
CA TYR A 40 0.32 -2.98 -1.83
C TYR A 40 1.58 -2.32 -2.36
N ALA A 41 2.21 -2.90 -3.38
CA ALA A 41 3.42 -2.34 -3.98
C ALA A 41 3.15 -0.96 -4.56
N GLU A 42 2.06 -0.79 -5.31
CA GLU A 42 1.66 0.50 -5.88
C GLU A 42 1.38 1.54 -4.79
N TYR A 43 0.59 1.18 -3.78
CA TYR A 43 0.32 2.03 -2.63
C TYR A 43 1.60 2.49 -1.94
N MET A 44 2.48 1.54 -1.60
CA MET A 44 3.71 1.79 -0.86
C MET A 44 4.69 2.70 -1.63
N VAL A 45 4.78 2.53 -2.95
CA VAL A 45 5.60 3.38 -3.82
C VAL A 45 5.02 4.79 -3.91
N ARG A 46 3.71 4.92 -4.18
CA ARG A 46 3.05 6.22 -4.31
C ARG A 46 3.00 7.01 -3.01
N GLU A 47 2.72 6.34 -1.89
CA GLU A 47 2.76 6.94 -0.56
C GLU A 47 4.14 7.54 -0.27
N ARG A 48 5.22 6.80 -0.54
CA ARG A 48 6.59 7.27 -0.31
C ARG A 48 6.97 8.42 -1.24
N ALA A 49 6.42 8.44 -2.45
CA ALA A 49 6.62 9.50 -3.43
C ALA A 49 5.72 10.74 -3.16
N GLY A 50 4.73 10.65 -2.27
CA GLY A 50 3.73 11.70 -2.05
C GLY A 50 2.77 11.86 -3.23
N GLU A 51 2.52 10.78 -3.96
CA GLU A 51 1.64 10.73 -5.12
C GLU A 51 0.21 10.31 -4.74
N GLU A 52 -0.71 10.36 -5.71
CA GLU A 52 -2.10 9.95 -5.53
C GLU A 52 -2.20 8.44 -5.24
N LEU A 53 -2.83 8.08 -4.12
CA LEU A 53 -2.92 6.68 -3.69
C LEU A 53 -3.91 5.88 -4.55
N PRO A 54 -3.69 4.56 -4.74
CA PRO A 54 -4.64 3.71 -5.43
C PRO A 54 -5.99 3.68 -4.68
N THR A 55 -7.08 3.71 -5.45
CA THR A 55 -8.45 3.68 -4.94
C THR A 55 -9.04 2.30 -5.02
#